data_AF-A0A841EAU5-F1
#
_entry.id   AF-A0A841EAU5-F1
#
_cell.length_a   1.000
_cell.length_b   1.000
_cell.length_c   1.000
_cell.angle_alpha   90.00
_cell.angle_beta   90.00
_cell.angle_gamma   90.00
#
_symmetry.space_group_name_H-M   'P 1'
#
loop_
_entity.id
_entity.type
_entity.pdbx_description
1 polymer ?
#
loop_
_entity_poly.entity_id
_entity_poly.type
_entity_poly.pdbx_seq_one_letter_code
_entity_poly.pdbx_strand_id
1 'polypeptide(L)'
;MDGSASTSGLITELAEAATVLAAARARYADVEDRLRKEVGEPEEIGARLATLQGRTVARWSAYEERRVNTKALRESWPEIAETVTETRLRTRFTVELPQGVAA
;
A
#
# COMPACT_ATOMS: atom_id res chain seq x y z
N MET A 1 -42.97 4.90 16.02
CA MET A 1 -41.64 4.66 16.65
C MET A 1 -40.94 3.70 15.70
N ASP A 2 -40.23 4.21 14.69
CA ASP A 2 -39.81 3.37 13.55
C ASP A 2 -38.33 3.57 13.15
N GLY A 3 -37.52 4.21 14.01
CA GLY A 3 -36.09 4.41 13.75
C GLY A 3 -35.25 3.14 13.90
N SER A 4 -35.71 2.18 14.72
CA SER A 4 -34.97 0.94 15.03
C SER A 4 -34.90 -0.03 13.85
N ALA A 5 -36.03 -0.21 13.13
CA ALA A 5 -36.10 -1.08 11.96
C ALA A 5 -35.24 -0.56 10.81
N SER A 6 -35.26 0.76 10.56
CA SER A 6 -34.43 1.40 9.53
C SER A 6 -32.94 1.34 9.86
N THR A 7 -32.57 1.46 11.14
CA THR A 7 -31.17 1.35 11.57
C THR A 7 -30.64 -0.07 11.43
N SER A 8 -31.46 -1.08 11.77
CA SER A 8 -31.10 -2.49 11.62
C SER A 8 -30.91 -2.89 10.15
N GLY A 9 -31.75 -2.37 9.24
CA GLY A 9 -31.59 -2.55 7.80
C GLY A 9 -30.27 -1.97 7.28
N LEU A 10 -29.95 -0.72 7.65
CA LEU A 10 -28.70 -0.06 7.26
C LEU A 10 -27.44 -0.76 7.82
N ILE A 11 -27.50 -1.29 9.03
CA ILE A 11 -26.39 -2.09 9.60
C ILE A 11 -26.17 -3.37 8.78
N THR A 12 -27.25 -4.01 8.35
CA THR A 12 -27.17 -5.23 7.53
C THR A 12 -26.55 -4.92 6.16
N GLU A 13 -27.03 -3.86 5.49
CA GLU A 13 -26.47 -3.39 4.23
C GLU A 13 -24.98 -3.02 4.36
N LEU A 14 -24.60 -2.37 5.47
CA LEU A 14 -23.20 -2.04 5.74
C LEU A 14 -22.34 -3.30 5.95
N ALA A 15 -22.85 -4.32 6.63
CA ALA A 15 -22.14 -5.58 6.84
C ALA A 15 -21.92 -6.35 5.53
N GLU A 16 -22.92 -6.36 4.65
CA GLU A 16 -22.82 -6.91 3.30
C GLU A 16 -21.79 -6.14 2.47
N ALA A 17 -21.87 -4.80 2.45
CA ALA A 17 -20.92 -3.94 1.76
C ALA A 17 -19.48 -4.14 2.28
N ALA A 18 -19.30 -4.28 3.60
CA ALA A 18 -18.01 -4.56 4.20
C ALA A 18 -17.44 -5.92 3.77
N THR A 19 -18.30 -6.94 3.65
CA THR A 19 -17.92 -8.28 3.17
C THR A 19 -17.46 -8.23 1.71
N VAL A 20 -18.22 -7.55 0.84
CA VAL A 20 -17.85 -7.34 -0.56
C VAL A 20 -16.53 -6.59 -0.68
N LEU A 21 -16.35 -5.52 0.11
CA LEU A 21 -15.11 -4.75 0.15
C LEU A 21 -13.92 -5.60 0.58
N ALA A 22 -14.09 -6.45 1.60
CA ALA A 22 -13.03 -7.36 2.06
C ALA A 22 -12.62 -8.35 0.95
N ALA A 23 -13.59 -8.95 0.26
CA ALA A 23 -13.33 -9.84 -0.87
C ALA A 23 -12.64 -9.12 -2.04
N ALA A 24 -13.09 -7.90 -2.37
CA ALA A 24 -12.49 -7.07 -3.42
C ALA A 24 -11.03 -6.70 -3.09
N ARG A 25 -10.74 -6.35 -1.83
CA ARG A 25 -9.38 -6.08 -1.35
C ARG A 25 -8.49 -7.33 -1.41
N ALA A 26 -9.02 -8.49 -1.02
CA ALA A 26 -8.28 -9.75 -1.11
C ALA A 26 -7.93 -10.09 -2.56
N ARG A 27 -8.90 -9.96 -3.48
CA ARG A 27 -8.68 -10.16 -4.92
C ARG A 27 -7.66 -9.16 -5.49
N TYR A 28 -7.76 -7.88 -5.11
CA TYR A 28 -6.80 -6.86 -5.53
C TYR A 28 -5.38 -7.23 -5.07
N ALA A 29 -5.21 -7.61 -3.80
CA ALA A 29 -3.93 -8.01 -3.25
C ALA A 29 -3.33 -9.24 -3.95
N ASP A 30 -4.17 -10.25 -4.27
CA ASP A 30 -3.73 -11.42 -5.04
C ASP A 30 -3.23 -11.04 -6.45
N VAL A 31 -3.98 -10.20 -7.15
CA VAL A 31 -3.61 -9.74 -8.50
C VAL A 31 -2.37 -8.84 -8.46
N GLU A 32 -2.25 -7.96 -7.46
CA GLU A 32 -1.08 -7.11 -7.27
C GLU A 32 0.18 -7.93 -6.97
N ASP A 33 0.07 -8.97 -6.13
CA ASP A 33 1.19 -9.86 -5.81
C ASP A 33 1.64 -10.67 -7.03
N ARG A 34 0.68 -11.21 -7.80
CA ARG A 34 0.98 -11.88 -9.07
C ARG A 34 1.65 -10.94 -10.07
N LEU A 35 1.12 -9.72 -10.23
CA LEU A 35 1.73 -8.72 -11.10
C LEU A 35 3.15 -8.38 -10.65
N ARG A 36 3.38 -8.21 -9.34
CA ARG A 36 4.70 -7.97 -8.77
C ARG A 36 5.68 -9.09 -9.12
N LYS A 37 5.25 -10.35 -9.01
CA LYS A 37 6.07 -11.53 -9.34
C LYS A 37 6.41 -11.61 -10.82
N GLU A 38 5.43 -11.37 -11.69
CA GLU A 38 5.63 -11.34 -13.16
C GLU A 38 6.58 -10.23 -13.58
N VAL A 39 6.47 -9.08 -12.93
CA VAL A 39 7.32 -7.91 -13.21
C VAL A 39 8.76 -8.10 -12.69
N GLY A 40 8.94 -8.87 -11.63
CA GLY A 40 10.24 -9.07 -10.99
C GLY A 40 10.75 -7.84 -10.24
N GLU A 41 11.73 -8.03 -9.37
CA GLU A 41 12.49 -6.93 -8.79
C GLU A 41 13.56 -6.48 -9.80
N PRO A 42 13.62 -5.19 -10.18
CA PRO A 42 14.61 -4.73 -11.15
C PRO A 42 16.00 -4.69 -10.53
N GLU A 43 17.02 -4.96 -11.34
CA GLU A 43 18.43 -4.77 -10.95
C GLU A 43 18.74 -3.29 -10.63
N GLU A 44 18.08 -2.37 -11.35
CA GLU A 44 18.15 -0.92 -11.09
C GLU A 44 16.84 -0.37 -10.51
N ILE A 45 16.95 0.30 -9.37
CA ILE A 45 15.79 0.83 -8.65
C ILE A 45 15.26 2.08 -9.37
N GLY A 46 13.96 2.12 -9.65
CA GLY A 46 13.30 3.23 -10.37
C GLY A 46 12.87 2.90 -11.80
N ALA A 47 13.14 1.68 -12.28
CA ALA A 47 12.70 1.22 -13.60
C ALA A 47 11.16 1.19 -13.71
N ARG A 48 10.65 1.78 -14.80
CA ARG A 48 9.23 1.70 -15.23
C ARG A 48 9.00 0.34 -15.88
N LEU A 49 7.99 -0.41 -15.42
CA LEU A 49 7.89 -1.83 -15.82
C LEU A 49 6.61 -2.21 -16.54
N ALA A 50 5.51 -1.49 -16.36
CA ALA A 50 4.29 -1.74 -17.12
C ALA A 50 3.57 -0.47 -17.52
N THR A 51 3.17 -0.39 -18.79
CA THR A 51 2.30 0.66 -19.31
C THR A 51 0.94 0.08 -19.70
N LEU A 52 -0.13 0.77 -19.32
CA LEU A 52 -1.49 0.52 -19.78
C LEU A 52 -1.93 1.76 -20.56
N GLN A 53 -2.29 1.59 -21.83
CA GLN A 53 -2.70 2.70 -22.72
C GLN A 53 -1.68 3.85 -22.76
N GLY A 54 -0.38 3.51 -22.76
CA GLY A 54 0.71 4.49 -22.78
C GLY A 54 0.97 5.21 -21.45
N ARG A 55 0.25 4.87 -20.36
CA ARG A 55 0.50 5.38 -19.01
C ARG A 55 1.22 4.33 -18.18
N THR A 56 2.27 4.71 -17.47
CA THR A 56 2.92 3.81 -16.50
C THR A 56 1.95 3.52 -15.37
N VAL A 57 1.62 2.24 -15.18
CA VAL A 57 0.69 1.80 -14.13
C VAL A 57 1.33 0.96 -13.05
N ALA A 58 2.55 0.46 -13.25
CA ALA A 58 3.31 -0.24 -12.21
C ALA A 58 4.77 0.24 -12.21
N ARG A 59 5.29 0.55 -11.02
CA ARG A 59 6.68 1.00 -10.84
C ARG A 59 7.29 0.50 -9.53
N TRP A 60 8.58 0.19 -9.56
CA TRP A 60 9.39 0.10 -8.34
C TRP A 60 10.03 1.44 -8.05
N SER A 61 9.88 1.91 -6.81
CA SER A 61 10.47 3.16 -6.35
C SER A 61 11.44 2.89 -5.21
N ALA A 62 12.64 3.49 -5.29
CA ALA A 62 13.53 3.59 -4.14
C ALA A 62 12.90 4.50 -3.11
N TYR A 63 12.98 4.12 -1.85
CA TYR A 63 12.82 5.05 -0.75
C TYR A 63 13.85 4.75 0.33
N GLU A 64 14.36 5.82 0.95
CA GLU A 64 15.19 5.69 2.14
C GLU A 64 14.26 5.43 3.33
N GLU A 65 14.37 4.23 3.92
CA GLU A 65 13.78 3.96 5.21
C GLU A 65 14.80 4.33 6.29
N ARG A 66 14.55 5.44 6.98
CA ARG A 66 15.27 5.82 8.20
C ARG A 66 14.50 5.31 9.40
N ARG A 67 14.91 4.17 9.94
CA ARG A 67 14.35 3.67 11.21
C ARG A 67 15.27 4.05 12.34
N VAL A 68 14.79 4.97 13.16
CA VAL A 68 15.41 5.27 14.44
C VAL A 68 14.81 4.33 15.48
N ASN A 69 15.63 3.49 16.11
CA ASN A 69 15.18 2.65 17.23
C ASN A 69 14.99 3.53 18.48
N THR A 70 13.89 4.28 18.52
CA THR A 70 13.71 5.38 19.47
C THR A 70 12.37 5.35 20.15
N LYS A 71 12.40 4.83 21.38
CA LYS A 71 11.72 5.57 22.44
C LYS A 71 12.70 6.17 23.43
N ALA A 72 13.75 5.44 23.83
CA ALA A 72 14.70 5.90 24.86
C ALA A 72 15.87 6.76 24.34
N LEU A 73 16.37 6.51 23.13
CA LEU A 73 17.60 7.17 22.65
C LEU A 73 17.43 8.65 22.27
N ARG A 74 16.22 9.06 21.87
CA ARG A 74 15.99 10.40 21.30
C ARG A 74 15.97 11.52 22.35
N GLU A 75 15.54 11.21 23.58
CA GLU A 75 15.53 12.19 24.67
C GLU A 75 16.90 12.30 25.36
N SER A 76 17.62 11.19 25.47
CA SER A 76 18.85 11.16 26.27
C SER A 76 20.13 11.37 25.46
N TRP A 77 20.15 11.04 24.16
CA TRP A 77 21.38 11.05 23.34
C TRP A 77 21.12 11.38 21.85
N PRO A 78 20.80 12.64 21.52
CA PRO A 78 20.45 13.04 20.14
C PRO A 78 21.59 12.84 19.14
N GLU A 79 22.84 13.02 19.58
CA GLU A 79 24.04 12.88 18.74
C GLU A 79 24.27 11.43 18.32
N ILE A 80 23.97 10.49 19.22
CA ILE A 80 24.04 9.05 18.95
C ILE A 80 22.89 8.63 18.04
N ALA A 81 21.70 9.20 18.22
CA ALA A 81 20.54 8.87 17.40
C ALA A 81 20.80 9.09 15.90
N GLU A 82 21.56 10.11 15.50
CA GLU A 82 21.97 10.29 14.10
C GLU A 82 22.92 9.17 13.63
N THR A 83 23.83 8.68 14.47
CA THR A 83 24.77 7.61 14.13
C THR A 83 24.11 6.22 14.08
N VAL A 84 23.12 5.95 14.93
CA VAL A 84 22.37 4.67 14.94
C VAL A 84 21.14 4.68 14.03
N THR A 85 20.85 5.80 13.36
CA THR A 85 19.82 5.84 12.32
C THR A 85 20.31 5.05 11.12
N GLU A 86 19.94 3.77 11.10
CA GLU A 86 20.22 2.94 9.95
C GLU A 86 19.36 3.41 8.77
N THR A 87 20.01 4.01 7.79
CA THR A 87 19.38 4.37 6.52
C THR A 87 19.46 3.15 5.62
N ARG A 88 18.34 2.46 5.45
CA ARG A 88 18.25 1.34 4.51
C ARG A 88 17.54 1.80 3.26
N LEU A 89 18.16 1.58 2.12
CA LEU A 89 17.51 1.78 0.84
C LEU A 89 16.53 0.62 0.62
N ARG A 90 15.25 0.94 0.48
CA ARG A 90 14.17 -0.03 0.29
C ARG A 90 13.50 0.22 -1.05
N THR A 91 12.91 -0.82 -1.61
CA THR A 91 12.10 -0.73 -2.82
C THR A 91 10.62 -0.89 -2.44
N ARG A 92 9.77 -0.11 -3.09
CA ARG A 92 8.31 -0.26 -3.01
C ARG A 92 7.75 -0.45 -4.41
N PHE A 93 6.96 -1.51 -4.58
CA PHE A 93 6.12 -1.70 -5.75
C PHE A 93 4.83 -0.90 -5.56
N THR A 94 4.51 -0.04 -6.52
CA THR A 94 3.28 0.75 -6.53
C THR A 94 2.54 0.53 -7.84
N VAL A 95 1.24 0.28 -7.74
CA VAL A 95 0.32 0.23 -8.89
C VAL A 95 -0.57 1.47 -8.89
N GLU A 96 -0.52 2.25 -9.95
CA GLU A 96 -1.36 3.43 -10.19
C GLU A 96 -2.25 3.16 -11.40
N LEU A 97 -3.44 2.63 -11.16
CA LEU A 97 -4.44 2.46 -12.21
C LEU A 97 -5.10 3.81 -12.51
N PRO A 98 -5.27 4.21 -13.79
CA PRO A 98 -6.04 5.40 -14.11
C PRO A 98 -7.47 5.22 -13.59
N GLN A 99 -7.99 6.25 -12.92
CA GLN A 99 -9.39 6.23 -12.48
C GLN A 99 -10.30 6.08 -13.71
N GLY A 100 -11.22 5.11 -13.67
CA GLY A 100 -12.16 4.86 -14.76
C GLY A 100 -11.80 3.71 -15.71
N VAL A 101 -10.83 2.85 -15.40
CA VAL A 101 -10.74 1.52 -16.05
C VAL A 101 -11.84 0.62 -15.47
N ALA A 102 -13.09 1.00 -15.73
CA ALA A 102 -14.17 0.03 -15.80
C ALA A 102 -13.90 -0.77 -17.08
N ALA A 103 -13.77 -2.09 -16.94
CA ALA A 103 -13.93 -2.99 -18.07
C ALA A 103 -15.37 -2.91 -18.58
#